data_AF-A9F063-F1
#
_entry.id   AF-A9F063-F1
#
_cell.length_a   1.000
_cell.length_b   1.000
_cell.length_c   1.000
_cell.angle_alpha   90.00
_cell.angle_beta   90.00
_cell.angle_gamma   90.00
#
_symmetry.space_group_name_H-M   'P 1'
#
loop_
_entity.id
_entity.type
_entity.pdbx_description
1 polymer ?
#
loop_
_entity_poly.entity_id
_entity_poly.type
_entity_poly.pdbx_seq_one_letter_code
_entity_poly.pdbx_strand_id
1 'polypeptide(L)'
;MDARDCRSGRGVRRRDPGEVEMAKKTSDIERWSDVVQQMNAGNLPAITVPLHVLFGEAVDVARFCDKYWKTQVDAQKRVTRLGLESAVPKDGKKGDAARFGPRTAEEILSLQRATQEAQTRYLLTVEKNESPRERGKFLLGEISATLRFYFDDGVDDARDEMLARIDAAHAEDPDTADALASALDDYALLGEKHRDALDGLGGFDAAHLDEARAVAAELRSRPAQAEAISRQAQDALLLRNKLATLLVERMGLVRNAARFVFRGQPEIVREVTSAYERRKRAAARRAKATAAPSPATPAPAAPSPAAPAMPLEG
;
A
#
# COMPACT_ATOMS: atom_id res chain seq x y z
N MET A 1 56.13 50.61 -45.99
CA MET A 1 57.28 49.86 -45.46
C MET A 1 57.32 50.10 -43.96
N ASP A 2 57.06 49.01 -43.22
CA ASP A 2 57.55 48.66 -41.90
C ASP A 2 57.70 49.69 -40.76
N ALA A 3 56.91 49.42 -39.71
CA ALA A 3 57.37 48.95 -38.40
C ALA A 3 57.09 49.82 -37.17
N ARG A 4 56.71 49.09 -36.12
CA ARG A 4 56.80 49.33 -34.66
C ARG A 4 55.55 49.77 -33.90
N ASP A 5 54.92 48.76 -33.30
CA ASP A 5 54.93 48.50 -31.85
C ASP A 5 54.38 49.60 -30.92
N CYS A 6 53.21 49.33 -30.34
CA CYS A 6 52.78 49.89 -29.06
C CYS A 6 51.90 48.89 -28.30
N ARG A 7 52.46 48.35 -27.22
CA ARG A 7 51.78 47.62 -26.14
C ARG A 7 50.76 48.50 -25.42
N SER A 8 49.56 47.98 -25.18
CA SER A 8 48.71 48.20 -23.98
C SER A 8 47.46 47.33 -24.16
N GLY A 9 46.83 46.69 -23.19
CA GLY A 9 47.04 46.53 -21.77
C GLY A 9 46.20 45.31 -21.34
N ARG A 10 46.54 44.73 -20.18
CA ARG A 10 45.89 43.54 -19.63
C ARG A 10 44.43 43.84 -19.29
N GLY A 11 43.50 43.28 -20.05
CA GLY A 11 42.10 43.14 -19.65
C GLY A 11 41.94 41.91 -18.75
N VAL A 12 42.15 42.08 -17.45
CA VAL A 12 41.71 41.11 -16.43
C VAL A 12 40.19 41.06 -16.50
N ARG A 13 39.61 40.07 -17.20
CA ARG A 13 38.19 39.75 -17.04
C ARG A 13 38.02 39.17 -15.64
N ARG A 14 37.41 39.97 -14.76
CA ARG A 14 36.85 39.49 -13.49
C ARG A 14 35.96 38.28 -13.80
N ARG A 15 36.30 37.12 -13.24
CA ARG A 15 35.32 36.03 -13.09
C ARG A 15 34.32 36.48 -12.03
N ASP A 16 33.06 36.54 -12.41
CA ASP A 16 31.97 36.59 -11.43
C ASP A 16 32.01 35.32 -10.58
N PRO A 17 32.11 35.42 -9.25
CA PRO A 17 32.00 34.28 -8.35
C PRO A 17 30.51 34.10 -8.03
N GLY A 18 29.80 33.28 -8.81
CA GLY A 18 28.37 33.12 -8.53
C GLY A 18 27.58 32.10 -9.34
N GLU A 19 28.09 31.53 -10.44
CA GLU A 19 27.40 30.40 -11.06
C GLU A 19 27.74 29.12 -10.30
N VAL A 20 26.99 28.90 -9.22
CA VAL A 20 26.76 27.55 -8.71
C VAL A 20 25.95 26.84 -9.78
N GLU A 21 26.62 26.03 -10.59
CA GLU A 21 25.99 25.08 -11.50
C GLU A 21 25.19 24.09 -10.63
N MET A 22 23.95 24.47 -10.31
CA MET A 22 22.99 23.63 -9.61
C MET A 22 22.63 22.51 -10.58
N ALA A 23 23.41 21.42 -10.57
CA ALA A 23 23.06 20.18 -11.23
C ALA A 23 21.60 19.87 -10.87
N LYS A 24 20.70 19.96 -11.87
CA LYS A 24 19.28 19.66 -11.70
C LYS A 24 19.20 18.25 -11.10
N LYS A 25 18.85 18.15 -9.82
CA LYS A 25 18.55 16.86 -9.20
C LYS A 25 17.36 16.30 -9.97
N THR A 26 17.61 15.28 -10.80
CA THR A 26 16.57 14.51 -11.47
C THR A 26 15.58 14.05 -10.42
N SER A 27 14.29 14.33 -10.62
CA SER A 27 13.26 13.95 -9.65
C SER A 27 13.18 12.42 -9.54
N ASP A 28 12.71 11.90 -8.40
CA ASP A 28 12.52 10.46 -8.25
C ASP A 28 11.49 9.94 -9.28
N ILE A 29 10.47 10.73 -9.66
CA ILE A 29 9.54 10.36 -10.75
C ILE A 29 10.27 10.23 -12.10
N GLU A 30 11.11 11.19 -12.47
CA GLU A 30 11.88 11.14 -13.72
C GLU A 30 12.80 9.92 -13.77
N ARG A 31 13.43 9.57 -12.64
CA ARG A 31 14.27 8.38 -12.52
C ARG A 31 13.54 7.08 -12.88
N TRP A 32 12.25 6.98 -12.58
CA TRP A 32 11.45 5.78 -12.81
C TRP A 32 10.58 5.85 -14.07
N SER A 33 10.60 6.98 -14.79
CA SER A 33 9.74 7.23 -15.95
C SER A 33 9.85 6.12 -17.01
N ASP A 34 11.08 5.76 -17.41
CA ASP A 34 11.29 4.76 -18.46
C ASP A 34 10.74 3.38 -18.08
N VAL A 35 10.93 2.98 -16.82
CA VAL A 35 10.45 1.69 -16.29
C VAL A 35 8.91 1.69 -16.29
N VAL A 36 8.31 2.76 -15.79
CA VAL A 36 6.86 2.91 -15.68
C VAL A 36 6.19 3.01 -17.06
N GLN A 37 6.82 3.65 -18.05
CA GLN A 37 6.31 3.70 -19.42
C GLN A 37 6.22 2.31 -20.06
N GLN A 38 7.17 1.42 -19.75
CA GLN A 38 7.19 0.05 -20.26
C GLN A 38 6.15 -0.87 -19.60
N MET A 39 5.57 -0.48 -18.46
CA MET A 39 4.53 -1.27 -17.78
C MET A 39 3.20 -1.18 -18.53
N ASN A 40 2.59 -2.35 -18.78
CA ASN A 40 1.26 -2.45 -19.40
C ASN A 40 0.16 -2.05 -18.40
N ALA A 41 -0.57 -0.98 -18.70
CA ALA A 41 -1.64 -0.43 -17.87
C ALA A 41 -2.81 -1.42 -17.63
N GLY A 42 -3.11 -2.27 -18.61
CA GLY A 42 -4.26 -3.21 -18.53
C GLY A 42 -4.05 -4.40 -17.59
N ASN A 43 -2.81 -4.64 -17.14
CA ASN A 43 -2.44 -5.79 -16.32
C ASN A 43 -1.87 -5.40 -14.95
N LEU A 44 -2.10 -4.16 -14.50
CA LEU A 44 -1.61 -3.74 -13.19
C LEU A 44 -2.39 -4.47 -12.09
N PRO A 45 -1.72 -5.18 -11.16
CA PRO A 45 -2.39 -5.80 -10.04
C PRO A 45 -3.05 -4.72 -9.16
N ALA A 46 -4.23 -5.02 -8.63
CA ALA A 46 -4.89 -4.14 -7.68
C ALA A 46 -4.01 -3.97 -6.43
N ILE A 47 -3.76 -2.71 -6.04
CA ILE A 47 -3.04 -2.41 -4.80
C ILE A 47 -4.05 -2.56 -3.67
N THR A 48 -3.94 -3.65 -2.94
CA THR A 48 -4.88 -4.05 -1.87
C THR A 48 -4.51 -3.49 -0.49
N VAL A 49 -3.38 -2.77 -0.40
CA VAL A 49 -2.84 -2.18 0.82
C VAL A 49 -3.01 -0.66 0.74
N PRO A 50 -3.50 0.03 1.79
CA PRO A 50 -3.58 1.49 1.79
C PRO A 50 -2.21 2.12 1.53
N LEU A 51 -2.18 3.24 0.78
CA LEU A 51 -0.90 3.82 0.35
C LEU A 51 0.00 4.25 1.52
N HIS A 52 -0.56 4.80 2.59
CA HIS A 52 0.23 5.17 3.77
C HIS A 52 0.84 3.94 4.46
N VAL A 53 0.12 2.82 4.53
CA VAL A 53 0.66 1.54 5.01
C VAL A 53 1.76 1.06 4.09
N LEU A 54 1.53 1.10 2.76
CA LEU A 54 2.55 0.74 1.77
C LEU A 54 3.82 1.57 1.93
N PHE A 55 3.70 2.87 2.20
CA PHE A 55 4.84 3.77 2.42
C PHE A 55 5.57 3.45 3.73
N GLY A 56 4.85 3.21 4.83
CA GLY A 56 5.45 2.79 6.09
C GLY A 56 6.20 1.47 5.93
N GLU A 57 5.57 0.48 5.29
CA GLU A 57 6.21 -0.80 5.00
C GLU A 57 7.41 -0.69 4.07
N ALA A 58 7.38 0.23 3.09
CA ALA A 58 8.52 0.47 2.22
C ALA A 58 9.75 0.92 3.01
N VAL A 59 9.55 1.82 3.99
CA VAL A 59 10.62 2.26 4.89
C VAL A 59 11.15 1.10 5.74
N ASP A 60 10.26 0.30 6.32
CA ASP A 60 10.67 -0.85 7.14
C ASP A 60 11.42 -1.91 6.33
N VAL A 61 10.95 -2.21 5.11
CA VAL A 61 11.61 -3.16 4.20
C VAL A 61 12.97 -2.63 3.73
N ALA A 62 13.10 -1.32 3.46
CA ALA A 62 14.38 -0.71 3.10
C ALA A 62 15.36 -0.79 4.28
N ARG A 63 14.95 -0.42 5.50
CA ARG A 63 15.77 -0.55 6.72
C ARG A 63 16.18 -2.00 6.98
N PHE A 64 15.26 -2.95 6.80
CA PHE A 64 15.56 -4.37 6.90
C PHE A 64 16.64 -4.80 5.90
N CYS A 65 16.50 -4.36 4.64
CA CYS A 65 17.47 -4.67 3.58
C CYS A 65 18.87 -4.18 3.97
N ASP A 66 19.00 -2.93 4.44
CA ASP A 66 20.27 -2.36 4.89
C ASP A 66 20.86 -3.10 6.10
N LYS A 67 20.02 -3.36 7.12
CA LYS A 67 20.42 -4.05 8.36
C LYS A 67 20.97 -5.46 8.10
N TYR A 68 20.37 -6.18 7.15
CA TYR A 68 20.66 -7.59 6.89
C TYR A 68 21.40 -7.84 5.57
N TRP A 69 21.94 -6.79 4.92
CA TRP A 69 22.60 -6.91 3.63
C TRP A 69 23.83 -7.83 3.67
N LYS A 70 24.76 -7.56 4.60
CA LYS A 70 26.06 -8.25 4.70
C LYS A 70 26.01 -9.50 5.55
N THR A 71 26.81 -10.49 5.14
CA THR A 71 27.09 -11.68 5.93
C THR A 71 27.87 -11.31 7.19
N GLN A 72 27.44 -11.81 8.34
CA GLN A 72 28.13 -11.64 9.61
C GLN A 72 29.04 -12.84 9.89
N VAL A 73 30.23 -12.54 10.41
CA VAL A 73 31.25 -13.52 10.78
C VAL A 73 31.69 -13.30 12.22
N ASP A 74 32.09 -14.37 12.90
CA ASP A 74 32.69 -14.29 14.24
C ASP A 74 34.17 -13.86 14.19
N ALA A 75 34.80 -13.72 15.37
CA ALA A 75 36.21 -13.38 15.50
C ALA A 75 37.15 -14.41 14.83
N GLN A 76 36.67 -15.64 14.62
CA GLN A 76 37.37 -16.74 13.96
C GLN A 76 37.04 -16.83 12.46
N LYS A 77 36.38 -15.81 11.89
CA LYS A 77 35.95 -15.74 10.48
C LYS A 77 34.97 -16.83 10.05
N ARG A 78 34.29 -17.48 10.98
CA ARG A 78 33.19 -18.41 10.67
C ARG A 78 31.90 -17.62 10.48
N VAL A 79 31.10 -18.02 9.50
CA VAL A 79 29.83 -17.37 9.22
C VAL A 79 28.85 -17.63 10.35
N THR A 80 28.42 -16.57 11.04
CA THR A 80 27.40 -16.64 12.09
C THR A 80 26.01 -16.36 11.54
N ARG A 81 25.90 -15.55 10.48
CA ARG A 81 24.64 -15.27 9.78
C ARG A 81 24.89 -14.90 8.33
N LEU A 82 24.17 -15.52 7.40
CA LEU A 82 24.20 -15.15 5.99
C LEU A 82 23.58 -13.76 5.77
N GLY A 83 24.16 -12.97 4.86
CA GLY A 83 23.59 -11.70 4.43
C GLY A 83 22.67 -11.87 3.23
N LEU A 84 21.77 -10.92 3.00
CA LEU A 84 20.94 -10.88 1.80
C LEU A 84 21.76 -10.86 0.50
N GLU A 85 23.00 -10.36 0.52
CA GLU A 85 23.92 -10.42 -0.62
C GLU A 85 24.11 -11.84 -1.18
N SER A 86 23.88 -12.88 -0.38
CA SER A 86 23.96 -14.28 -0.81
C SER A 86 22.82 -14.70 -1.74
N ALA A 87 21.72 -13.95 -1.79
CA ALA A 87 20.61 -14.14 -2.73
C ALA A 87 20.79 -13.40 -4.06
N VAL A 88 21.88 -12.64 -4.25
CA VAL A 88 22.15 -11.96 -5.51
C VAL A 88 22.59 -12.99 -6.56
N PRO A 89 21.89 -13.11 -7.71
CA PRO A 89 22.27 -14.06 -8.76
C PRO A 89 23.70 -13.78 -9.24
N LYS A 90 24.53 -14.81 -9.44
CA LYS A 90 25.92 -14.63 -9.92
C LYS A 90 25.98 -14.26 -11.42
N ASP A 91 25.02 -14.73 -12.21
CA ASP A 91 25.03 -14.64 -13.68
C ASP A 91 24.19 -13.49 -14.25
N GLY A 92 23.66 -12.59 -13.40
CA GLY A 92 22.82 -11.51 -13.90
C GLY A 92 23.62 -10.54 -14.77
N LYS A 93 23.13 -10.27 -15.98
CA LYS A 93 23.69 -9.25 -16.87
C LYS A 93 23.54 -7.87 -16.20
N LYS A 94 24.51 -6.96 -16.42
CA LYS A 94 24.37 -5.54 -16.05
C LYS A 94 23.22 -4.96 -16.87
N GLY A 95 22.14 -4.50 -16.22
CA GLY A 95 21.07 -3.74 -16.88
C GLY A 95 19.64 -4.15 -16.55
N ASP A 96 19.40 -5.32 -15.92
CA ASP A 96 18.04 -5.69 -15.54
C ASP A 96 17.54 -4.81 -14.38
N ALA A 97 16.61 -3.91 -14.69
CA ALA A 97 15.99 -3.02 -13.71
C ALA A 97 15.34 -3.79 -12.54
N ALA A 98 14.94 -5.05 -12.76
CA ALA A 98 14.29 -5.93 -11.79
C ALA A 98 15.25 -6.73 -10.88
N ARG A 99 16.54 -6.37 -10.80
CA ARG A 99 17.51 -7.19 -10.07
C ARG A 99 17.63 -6.78 -8.60
N PHE A 100 17.46 -7.76 -7.72
CA PHE A 100 17.84 -7.63 -6.32
C PHE A 100 19.35 -7.38 -6.19
N GLY A 101 19.72 -6.28 -5.56
CA GLY A 101 21.11 -5.81 -5.46
C GLY A 101 21.36 -4.83 -4.32
N PRO A 102 22.61 -4.32 -4.18
CA PRO A 102 22.99 -3.47 -3.04
C PRO A 102 22.27 -2.12 -2.99
N ARG A 103 21.69 -1.68 -4.11
CA ARG A 103 20.89 -0.44 -4.20
C ARG A 103 19.40 -0.65 -3.96
N THR A 104 18.95 -1.88 -3.70
CA THR A 104 17.50 -2.18 -3.57
C THR A 104 16.85 -1.34 -2.47
N ALA A 105 17.53 -1.10 -1.34
CA ALA A 105 17.01 -0.26 -0.26
C ALA A 105 16.81 1.20 -0.72
N GLU A 106 17.82 1.77 -1.39
CA GLU A 106 17.74 3.12 -1.97
C GLU A 106 16.66 3.23 -3.05
N GLU A 107 16.49 2.20 -3.87
CA GLU A 107 15.46 2.12 -4.91
C GLU A 107 14.05 2.08 -4.31
N ILE A 108 13.84 1.30 -3.24
CA ILE A 108 12.56 1.27 -2.52
C ILE A 108 12.22 2.64 -1.96
N LEU A 109 13.18 3.33 -1.32
CA LEU A 109 12.95 4.67 -0.79
C LEU A 109 12.72 5.72 -1.89
N SER A 110 13.40 5.58 -3.02
CA SER A 110 13.19 6.41 -4.21
C SER A 110 11.80 6.22 -4.81
N LEU A 111 11.35 4.96 -4.95
CA LEU A 111 9.99 4.64 -5.42
C LEU A 111 8.92 5.10 -4.44
N GLN A 112 9.16 5.01 -3.12
CA GLN A 112 8.25 5.53 -2.11
C GLN A 112 8.02 7.03 -2.29
N ARG A 113 9.10 7.82 -2.45
CA ARG A 113 8.99 9.26 -2.70
C ARG A 113 8.33 9.58 -4.04
N ALA A 114 8.68 8.87 -5.11
CA ALA A 114 8.05 9.04 -6.42
C ALA A 114 6.54 8.74 -6.38
N THR A 115 6.14 7.68 -5.67
CA THR A 115 4.73 7.29 -5.52
C THR A 115 3.96 8.31 -4.68
N GLN A 116 4.56 8.82 -3.61
CA GLN A 116 3.98 9.88 -2.79
C GLN A 116 3.80 11.17 -3.61
N GLU A 117 4.80 11.57 -4.40
CA GLU A 117 4.71 12.72 -5.29
C GLU A 117 3.62 12.54 -6.36
N ALA A 118 3.53 11.35 -6.97
CA ALA A 118 2.47 11.04 -7.94
C ALA A 118 1.07 11.06 -7.31
N GLN A 119 0.93 10.58 -6.07
CA GLN A 119 -0.31 10.70 -5.29
C GLN A 119 -0.68 12.16 -5.08
N THR A 120 0.26 12.99 -4.62
CA THR A 120 0.01 14.44 -4.43
C THR A 120 -0.41 15.11 -5.74
N ARG A 121 0.24 14.78 -6.87
CA ARG A 121 -0.15 15.30 -8.19
C ARG A 121 -1.57 14.91 -8.57
N TYR A 122 -1.94 13.65 -8.33
CA TYR A 122 -3.31 13.17 -8.57
C TYR A 122 -4.32 13.94 -7.71
N LEU A 123 -4.07 14.09 -6.40
CA LEU A 123 -4.96 14.84 -5.50
C LEU A 123 -5.14 16.28 -5.97
N LEU A 124 -4.05 16.97 -6.32
CA LEU A 124 -4.12 18.34 -6.84
C LEU A 124 -4.84 18.44 -8.19
N THR A 125 -4.89 17.37 -8.98
CA THR A 125 -5.67 17.33 -10.23
C THR A 125 -7.15 17.04 -10.01
N VAL A 126 -7.48 16.22 -9.01
CA VAL A 126 -8.87 15.96 -8.61
C VAL A 126 -9.44 17.17 -7.88
N GLU A 127 -8.70 17.81 -6.99
CA GLU A 127 -9.12 19.04 -6.30
C GLU A 127 -9.33 20.21 -7.27
N LYS A 128 -8.65 20.21 -8.42
CA LYS A 128 -8.85 21.20 -9.49
C LYS A 128 -9.98 20.84 -10.47
N ASN A 129 -10.39 19.58 -10.54
CA ASN A 129 -11.55 19.16 -11.32
C ASN A 129 -12.74 19.06 -10.36
N GLU A 130 -13.68 19.99 -10.45
CA GLU A 130 -14.94 19.99 -9.68
C GLU A 130 -15.87 18.80 -10.03
N SER A 131 -15.35 17.61 -10.36
CA SER A 131 -16.16 16.42 -10.58
C SER A 131 -16.49 15.79 -9.22
N PRO A 132 -17.76 15.86 -8.78
CA PRO A 132 -18.17 15.28 -7.50
C PRO A 132 -17.94 13.77 -7.49
N ARG A 133 -17.92 13.13 -8.65
CA ARG A 133 -17.67 11.69 -8.79
C ARG A 133 -16.22 11.32 -8.52
N GLU A 134 -15.26 12.09 -9.01
CA GLU A 134 -13.84 11.83 -8.73
C GLU A 134 -13.53 12.08 -7.25
N ARG A 135 -14.02 13.20 -6.71
CA ARG A 135 -13.85 13.52 -5.29
C ARG A 135 -14.53 12.47 -4.41
N GLY A 136 -15.72 12.02 -4.79
CA GLY A 136 -16.43 10.94 -4.11
C GLY A 136 -15.66 9.62 -4.07
N LYS A 137 -15.06 9.19 -5.19
CA LYS A 137 -14.24 7.97 -5.22
C LYS A 137 -13.00 8.10 -4.32
N PHE A 138 -12.38 9.28 -4.30
CA PHE A 138 -11.27 9.55 -3.38
C PHE A 138 -11.72 9.45 -1.91
N LEU A 139 -12.78 10.18 -1.52
CA LEU A 139 -13.30 10.20 -0.16
C LEU A 139 -13.71 8.80 0.32
N LEU A 140 -14.44 8.05 -0.51
CA LEU A 140 -14.83 6.67 -0.21
C LEU A 140 -13.60 5.77 0.04
N GLY A 141 -12.57 5.91 -0.79
CA GLY A 141 -11.31 5.16 -0.63
C GLY A 141 -10.60 5.47 0.69
N GLU A 142 -10.50 6.76 1.06
CA GLU A 142 -9.84 7.17 2.30
C GLU A 142 -10.65 6.78 3.54
N ILE A 143 -11.96 7.02 3.55
CA ILE A 143 -12.84 6.70 4.69
C ILE A 143 -12.87 5.19 4.93
N SER A 144 -13.10 4.39 3.87
CA SER A 144 -13.14 2.93 4.00
C SER A 144 -11.81 2.34 4.45
N ALA A 145 -10.68 2.86 3.94
CA ALA A 145 -9.35 2.42 4.35
C ALA A 145 -9.04 2.77 5.82
N THR A 146 -9.41 3.98 6.26
CA THR A 146 -9.18 4.44 7.63
C THR A 146 -10.05 3.66 8.62
N LEU A 147 -11.33 3.44 8.29
CA LEU A 147 -12.24 2.59 9.07
C LEU A 147 -11.73 1.16 9.19
N ARG A 148 -11.28 0.56 8.08
CA ARG A 148 -10.73 -0.80 8.09
C ARG A 148 -9.49 -0.90 8.97
N PHE A 149 -8.63 0.12 8.98
CA PHE A 149 -7.47 0.13 9.86
C PHE A 149 -7.86 0.32 11.33
N TYR A 150 -8.78 1.23 11.61
CA TYR A 150 -9.20 1.54 12.98
C TYR A 150 -9.97 0.38 13.63
N PHE A 151 -10.77 -0.35 12.86
CA PHE A 151 -11.53 -1.50 13.37
C PHE A 151 -10.70 -2.78 13.45
N ASP A 152 -9.68 -2.98 12.60
CA ASP A 152 -8.75 -4.11 12.67
C ASP A 152 -7.73 -3.93 13.83
N ASP A 153 -8.23 -3.93 15.07
CA ASP A 153 -7.45 -3.92 16.31
C ASP A 153 -6.94 -5.32 16.71
N GLY A 154 -7.28 -6.33 15.90
CA GLY A 154 -6.89 -7.72 16.10
C GLY A 154 -7.87 -8.53 16.96
N VAL A 155 -9.04 -8.01 17.28
CA VAL A 155 -10.19 -8.73 17.86
C VAL A 155 -11.37 -8.58 16.90
N ASP A 156 -11.97 -9.69 16.47
CA ASP A 156 -13.18 -9.63 15.64
C ASP A 156 -14.34 -9.19 16.54
N ASP A 157 -14.83 -7.96 16.38
CA ASP A 157 -15.92 -7.41 17.18
C ASP A 157 -17.08 -6.86 16.32
N ALA A 158 -18.09 -6.29 16.99
CA ALA A 158 -19.28 -5.76 16.32
C ALA A 158 -18.98 -4.63 15.31
N ARG A 159 -17.85 -3.94 15.44
CA ARG A 159 -17.40 -2.89 14.52
C ARG A 159 -16.90 -3.50 13.22
N ASP A 160 -16.12 -4.59 13.29
CA ASP A 160 -15.68 -5.35 12.12
C ASP A 160 -16.86 -5.93 11.35
N GLU A 161 -17.83 -6.50 12.07
CA GLU A 161 -19.05 -7.02 11.45
C GLU A 161 -19.84 -5.92 10.75
N MET A 162 -19.92 -4.73 11.35
CA MET A 162 -20.67 -3.62 10.76
C MET A 162 -19.99 -3.09 9.50
N LEU A 163 -18.66 -2.97 9.50
CA LEU A 163 -17.89 -2.63 8.31
C LEU A 163 -18.00 -3.71 7.23
N ALA A 164 -17.92 -4.99 7.60
CA ALA A 164 -18.09 -6.10 6.66
C ALA A 164 -19.48 -6.14 6.03
N ARG A 165 -20.53 -5.75 6.77
CA ARG A 165 -21.90 -5.63 6.21
C ARG A 165 -21.98 -4.50 5.18
N ILE A 166 -21.37 -3.35 5.44
CA ILE A 166 -21.32 -2.23 4.49
C ILE A 166 -20.49 -2.62 3.26
N ASP A 167 -19.31 -3.22 3.45
CA ASP A 167 -18.48 -3.75 2.36
C ASP A 167 -19.27 -4.73 1.48
N ALA A 168 -20.06 -5.63 2.09
CA ALA A 168 -20.89 -6.58 1.35
C ALA A 168 -22.07 -5.91 0.62
N ALA A 169 -22.68 -4.89 1.21
CA ALA A 169 -23.80 -4.15 0.60
C ALA A 169 -23.37 -3.45 -0.69
N HIS A 170 -22.13 -2.98 -0.77
CA HIS A 170 -21.60 -2.24 -1.93
C HIS A 170 -20.69 -3.07 -2.85
N ALA A 171 -20.52 -4.38 -2.60
CA ALA A 171 -19.57 -5.20 -3.34
C ALA A 171 -19.93 -5.37 -4.83
N GLU A 172 -21.23 -5.42 -5.14
CA GLU A 172 -21.78 -5.64 -6.48
C GLU A 172 -22.42 -4.38 -7.08
N ASP A 173 -22.19 -3.23 -6.43
CA ASP A 173 -22.78 -1.97 -6.87
C ASP A 173 -22.25 -1.57 -8.26
N PRO A 174 -23.13 -1.18 -9.19
CA PRO A 174 -22.70 -0.72 -10.51
C PRO A 174 -21.95 0.62 -10.37
N ASP A 175 -20.91 0.83 -11.18
CA ASP A 175 -20.14 2.10 -11.18
C ASP A 175 -21.01 3.27 -11.71
N THR A 176 -21.86 3.79 -10.83
CA THR A 176 -22.86 4.83 -11.05
C THR A 176 -22.77 5.90 -9.96
N ALA A 177 -23.23 7.12 -10.27
CA ALA A 177 -23.22 8.23 -9.31
C ALA A 177 -24.09 7.94 -8.07
N ASP A 178 -25.23 7.26 -8.26
CA ASP A 178 -26.17 6.94 -7.19
C ASP A 178 -25.62 5.85 -6.23
N ALA A 179 -24.99 4.82 -6.78
CA ALA A 179 -24.31 3.80 -5.97
C ALA A 179 -23.13 4.41 -5.20
N LEU A 180 -22.32 5.27 -5.85
CA LEU A 180 -21.23 5.98 -5.17
C LEU A 180 -21.74 6.90 -4.05
N ALA A 181 -22.84 7.63 -4.28
CA ALA A 181 -23.45 8.49 -3.27
C ALA A 181 -23.95 7.68 -2.07
N SER A 182 -24.57 6.52 -2.32
CA SER A 182 -25.06 5.62 -1.27
C SER A 182 -23.91 5.06 -0.44
N ALA A 183 -22.83 4.59 -1.08
CA ALA A 183 -21.63 4.17 -0.38
C ALA A 183 -21.01 5.30 0.46
N LEU A 184 -20.87 6.51 -0.11
CA LEU A 184 -20.33 7.65 0.62
C LEU A 184 -21.11 7.95 1.90
N ASP A 185 -22.43 7.93 1.86
CA ASP A 185 -23.26 8.16 3.04
C ASP A 185 -23.08 7.05 4.08
N ASP A 186 -23.08 5.78 3.67
CA ASP A 186 -23.01 4.65 4.59
C ASP A 186 -21.64 4.58 5.30
N TYR A 187 -20.54 4.78 4.57
CA TYR A 187 -19.20 4.84 5.16
C TYR A 187 -18.99 6.12 5.98
N ALA A 188 -19.49 7.27 5.55
CA ALA A 188 -19.39 8.50 6.33
C ALA A 188 -20.23 8.43 7.61
N LEU A 189 -21.41 7.81 7.58
CA LEU A 189 -22.25 7.58 8.75
C LEU A 189 -21.57 6.64 9.76
N LEU A 190 -20.90 5.60 9.28
CA LEU A 190 -20.11 4.71 10.14
C LEU A 190 -18.90 5.46 10.72
N GLY A 191 -18.18 6.22 9.91
CA GLY A 191 -17.04 7.06 10.32
C GLY A 191 -17.40 8.07 11.40
N GLU A 192 -18.57 8.70 11.29
CA GLU A 192 -19.02 9.73 12.24
C GLU A 192 -19.12 9.22 13.69
N LYS A 193 -19.49 7.95 13.87
CA LYS A 193 -19.56 7.32 15.20
C LYS A 193 -18.20 7.20 15.88
N HIS A 194 -17.12 7.38 15.12
CA HIS A 194 -15.74 7.24 15.55
C HIS A 194 -14.90 8.48 15.19
N ARG A 195 -15.54 9.61 14.87
CA ARG A 195 -14.91 10.81 14.34
C ARG A 195 -13.65 11.24 15.08
N ASP A 196 -13.73 11.39 16.39
CA ASP A 196 -12.60 11.84 17.23
C ASP A 196 -11.42 10.85 17.22
N ALA A 197 -11.69 9.56 17.04
CA ALA A 197 -10.66 8.53 17.00
C ALA A 197 -10.03 8.37 15.61
N LEU A 198 -10.76 8.76 14.55
CA LEU A 198 -10.27 8.76 13.18
C LEU A 198 -9.48 10.03 12.86
N ASP A 199 -9.76 11.15 13.53
CA ASP A 199 -9.11 12.43 13.23
C ASP A 199 -7.59 12.38 13.49
N GLY A 200 -6.81 12.76 12.48
CA GLY A 200 -5.35 12.70 12.47
C GLY A 200 -4.78 11.28 12.30
N LEU A 201 -5.61 10.23 12.31
CA LEU A 201 -5.16 8.85 12.15
C LEU A 201 -4.62 8.64 10.74
N GLY A 202 -3.30 8.41 10.62
CA GLY A 202 -2.67 8.23 9.31
C GLY A 202 -2.72 9.47 8.41
N GLY A 203 -2.95 10.66 8.98
CA GLY A 203 -3.16 11.90 8.22
C GLY A 203 -4.57 12.05 7.65
N PHE A 204 -5.52 11.22 8.09
CA PHE A 204 -6.93 11.38 7.79
C PHE A 204 -7.48 12.66 8.46
N ASP A 205 -8.22 13.45 7.68
CA ASP A 205 -8.93 14.63 8.17
C ASP A 205 -10.41 14.25 8.40
N ALA A 206 -10.90 14.42 9.64
CA ALA A 206 -12.29 14.16 9.96
C ALA A 206 -13.28 15.03 9.15
N ALA A 207 -12.85 16.16 8.58
CA ALA A 207 -13.66 16.96 7.66
C ALA A 207 -14.05 16.20 6.38
N HIS A 208 -13.30 15.16 5.99
CA HIS A 208 -13.67 14.30 4.86
C HIS A 208 -15.00 13.57 5.07
N LEU A 209 -15.44 13.35 6.31
CA LEU A 209 -16.75 12.74 6.60
C LEU A 209 -17.90 13.68 6.24
N ASP A 210 -17.77 14.96 6.58
CA ASP A 210 -18.76 15.99 6.21
C ASP A 210 -18.75 16.21 4.69
N GLU A 211 -17.56 16.24 4.11
CA GLU A 211 -17.38 16.40 2.67
C GLU A 211 -17.97 15.23 1.89
N ALA A 212 -17.82 13.99 2.37
CA ALA A 212 -18.42 12.81 1.75
C ALA A 212 -19.94 12.91 1.65
N ARG A 213 -20.60 13.41 2.70
CA ARG A 213 -22.06 13.66 2.68
C ARG A 213 -22.44 14.78 1.74
N ALA A 214 -21.65 15.86 1.70
CA ALA A 214 -21.88 16.97 0.77
C ALA A 214 -21.76 16.50 -0.69
N VAL A 215 -20.73 15.73 -1.00
CA VAL A 215 -20.50 15.14 -2.33
C VAL A 215 -21.58 14.11 -2.67
N ALA A 216 -22.03 13.29 -1.72
CA ALA A 216 -23.14 12.36 -1.93
C ALA A 216 -24.45 13.09 -2.27
N ALA A 217 -24.76 14.18 -1.57
CA ALA A 217 -25.91 15.03 -1.89
C ALA A 217 -25.78 15.67 -3.28
N GLU A 218 -24.58 16.14 -3.63
CA GLU A 218 -24.30 16.71 -4.95
C GLU A 218 -24.46 15.69 -6.07
N LEU A 219 -23.92 14.48 -5.90
CA LEU A 219 -24.05 13.36 -6.85
C LEU A 219 -25.51 12.97 -7.13
N ARG A 220 -26.39 13.05 -6.11
CA ARG A 220 -27.83 12.79 -6.28
C ARG A 220 -28.59 13.96 -6.91
N SER A 221 -28.10 15.19 -6.72
CA SER A 221 -28.73 16.40 -7.27
C SER A 221 -28.50 16.59 -8.77
N ARG A 222 -27.47 15.95 -9.33
CA ARG A 222 -27.13 16.04 -10.76
C ARG A 222 -27.68 14.82 -11.51
N PRO A 223 -28.49 14.98 -12.58
CA PRO A 223 -28.88 13.85 -13.43
C PRO A 223 -27.62 13.23 -14.05
N ALA A 224 -27.63 11.90 -14.23
CA ALA A 224 -26.51 11.08 -14.69
C ALA A 224 -25.93 11.52 -16.05
N GLN A 225 -25.19 12.62 -16.07
CA GLN A 225 -24.20 12.88 -17.10
C GLN A 225 -22.97 12.08 -16.68
N ALA A 226 -22.59 11.13 -17.52
CA ALA A 226 -21.31 10.45 -17.39
C ALA A 226 -20.20 11.48 -17.63
N GLU A 227 -19.83 12.21 -16.57
CA GLU A 227 -18.68 13.11 -16.58
C GLU A 227 -17.44 12.25 -16.76
N ALA A 228 -16.84 12.34 -17.94
CA ALA A 228 -15.59 11.69 -18.26
C ALA A 228 -14.50 12.25 -17.34
N ILE A 229 -13.84 11.37 -16.59
CA ILE A 229 -12.66 11.73 -15.80
C ILE A 229 -11.72 12.54 -16.69
N SER A 230 -11.21 13.68 -16.22
CA SER A 230 -10.31 14.48 -17.05
C SER A 230 -9.12 13.61 -17.46
N ARG A 231 -8.70 13.66 -18.73
CA ARG A 231 -7.55 12.85 -19.20
C ARG A 231 -6.32 13.06 -18.31
N GLN A 232 -6.15 14.27 -17.79
CA GLN A 232 -5.07 14.62 -16.87
C GLN A 232 -5.15 13.88 -15.52
N ALA A 233 -6.35 13.76 -14.93
CA ALA A 233 -6.56 13.00 -13.69
C ALA A 233 -6.40 11.48 -13.93
N GLN A 234 -6.84 10.98 -15.09
CA GLN A 234 -6.62 9.58 -15.50
C GLN A 234 -5.11 9.28 -15.62
N ASP A 235 -4.36 10.14 -16.29
CA ASP A 235 -2.92 9.98 -16.48
C ASP A 235 -2.17 10.05 -15.15
N ALA A 236 -2.55 10.97 -14.26
CA ALA A 236 -1.97 11.09 -12.91
C ALA A 236 -2.26 9.85 -12.05
N LEU A 237 -3.50 9.34 -12.07
CA LEU A 237 -3.87 8.12 -11.36
C LEU A 237 -3.13 6.90 -11.91
N LEU A 238 -3.01 6.78 -13.23
CA LEU A 238 -2.29 5.69 -13.87
C LEU A 238 -0.81 5.70 -13.49
N LEU A 239 -0.16 6.86 -13.52
CA LEU A 239 1.23 7.03 -13.09
C LEU A 239 1.42 6.58 -11.63
N ARG A 240 0.54 7.05 -10.73
CA ARG A 240 0.53 6.66 -9.31
C ARG A 240 0.39 5.15 -9.14
N ASN A 241 -0.55 4.51 -9.85
CA ASN A 241 -0.76 3.06 -9.76
C ASN A 241 0.46 2.28 -10.26
N LYS A 242 1.07 2.67 -11.37
CA LYS A 242 2.27 2.00 -11.90
C LYS A 242 3.46 2.11 -10.94
N LEU A 243 3.70 3.30 -10.37
CA LEU A 243 4.77 3.51 -9.38
C LEU A 243 4.55 2.68 -8.12
N ALA A 244 3.32 2.63 -7.62
CA ALA A 244 2.97 1.81 -6.46
C ALA A 244 3.10 0.31 -6.74
N THR A 245 2.73 -0.17 -7.94
CA THR A 245 2.99 -1.55 -8.37
C THR A 245 4.50 -1.85 -8.36
N LEU A 246 5.31 -0.97 -8.94
CA LEU A 246 6.77 -1.15 -8.99
C LEU A 246 7.40 -1.14 -7.58
N LEU A 247 6.88 -0.31 -6.67
CA LEU A 247 7.26 -0.31 -5.26
C LEU A 247 6.97 -1.66 -4.60
N VAL A 248 5.76 -2.20 -4.79
CA VAL A 248 5.36 -3.52 -4.26
C VAL A 248 6.27 -4.62 -4.81
N GLU A 249 6.60 -4.59 -6.11
CA GLU A 249 7.53 -5.54 -6.73
C GLU A 249 8.92 -5.50 -6.08
N ARG A 250 9.50 -4.30 -5.88
CA ARG A 250 10.81 -4.14 -5.25
C ARG A 250 10.81 -4.60 -3.79
N MET A 251 9.76 -4.29 -3.04
CA MET A 251 9.59 -4.83 -1.68
C MET A 251 9.45 -6.35 -1.68
N GLY A 252 8.78 -6.91 -2.70
CA GLY A 252 8.65 -8.34 -2.94
C GLY A 252 9.99 -9.06 -3.10
N LEU A 253 10.95 -8.45 -3.82
CA LEU A 253 12.30 -8.98 -3.99
C LEU A 253 13.01 -9.17 -2.63
N VAL A 254 12.99 -8.13 -1.79
CA VAL A 254 13.61 -8.18 -0.45
C VAL A 254 12.96 -9.27 0.40
N ARG A 255 11.62 -9.33 0.41
CA ARG A 255 10.87 -10.33 1.19
C ARG A 255 11.16 -11.76 0.73
N ASN A 256 11.28 -11.98 -0.58
CA ASN A 256 11.62 -13.29 -1.14
C ASN A 256 13.07 -13.69 -0.82
N ALA A 257 14.01 -12.76 -0.98
CA ALA A 257 15.41 -12.97 -0.61
C ALA A 257 15.53 -13.31 0.89
N ALA A 258 14.82 -12.57 1.76
CA ALA A 258 14.81 -12.81 3.19
C ALA A 258 14.29 -14.21 3.56
N ARG A 259 13.17 -14.65 2.94
CA ARG A 259 12.63 -16.01 3.15
C ARG A 259 13.62 -17.10 2.74
N PHE A 260 14.37 -16.87 1.66
CA PHE A 260 15.35 -17.83 1.18
C PHE A 260 16.61 -17.89 2.06
N VAL A 261 17.20 -16.73 2.37
CA VAL A 261 18.46 -16.60 3.13
C VAL A 261 18.26 -16.97 4.60
N PHE A 262 17.19 -16.46 5.22
CA PHE A 262 16.88 -16.65 6.64
C PHE A 262 15.87 -17.76 6.89
N ARG A 263 15.79 -18.77 6.00
CA ARG A 263 14.87 -19.91 6.14
C ARG A 263 15.01 -20.67 7.48
N GLY A 264 16.19 -20.64 8.10
CA GLY A 264 16.44 -21.21 9.42
C GLY A 264 16.32 -20.22 10.60
N GLN A 265 15.93 -18.97 10.34
CA GLN A 265 15.84 -17.86 11.31
C GLN A 265 14.49 -17.15 11.14
N PRO A 266 13.36 -17.82 11.51
CA PRO A 266 12.01 -17.31 11.25
C PRO A 266 11.70 -15.98 11.96
N GLU A 267 12.35 -15.69 13.07
CA GLU A 267 12.28 -14.41 13.78
C GLU A 267 12.77 -13.23 12.92
N ILE A 268 13.83 -13.41 12.13
CA ILE A 268 14.32 -12.39 11.20
C ILE A 268 13.34 -12.21 10.04
N VAL A 269 12.82 -13.31 9.49
CA VAL A 269 11.83 -13.26 8.40
C VAL A 269 10.56 -12.52 8.84
N ARG A 270 10.17 -12.60 10.12
CA ARG A 270 9.01 -11.88 10.65
C ARG A 270 9.20 -10.37 10.69
N GLU A 271 10.43 -9.85 10.73
CA GLU A 271 10.69 -8.40 10.70
C GLU A 271 10.31 -7.78 9.34
N VAL A 272 10.47 -8.52 8.23
CA VAL A 272 10.24 -7.99 6.87
C VAL A 272 8.85 -8.33 6.31
N THR A 273 8.12 -9.23 6.95
CA THR A 273 6.73 -9.52 6.54
C THR A 273 5.82 -8.37 6.92
N SER A 274 4.96 -7.93 6.00
CA SER A 274 3.92 -6.93 6.23
C SER A 274 3.12 -7.25 7.50
N ALA A 275 3.16 -6.37 8.48
CA ALA A 275 2.37 -6.51 9.70
C ALA A 275 0.86 -6.41 9.40
N TYR A 276 0.50 -5.58 8.41
CA TYR A 276 -0.86 -5.43 7.90
C TYR A 276 -1.38 -6.75 7.31
N GLU A 277 -0.66 -7.36 6.37
CA GLU A 277 -1.06 -8.64 5.77
C GLU A 277 -1.08 -9.80 6.76
N ARG A 278 -0.28 -9.73 7.84
CA ARG A 278 -0.37 -10.72 8.94
C ARG A 278 -1.65 -10.54 9.74
N ARG A 279 -2.03 -9.31 10.08
CA ARG A 279 -3.29 -8.99 10.76
C ARG A 279 -4.49 -9.41 9.92
N LYS A 280 -4.54 -8.97 8.66
CA LYS A 280 -5.56 -9.38 7.67
C LYS A 280 -5.70 -10.91 7.52
N ARG A 281 -4.59 -11.65 7.41
CA ARG A 281 -4.62 -13.13 7.32
C ARG A 281 -4.96 -13.81 8.64
N ALA A 282 -4.75 -13.16 9.78
CA ALA A 282 -5.18 -13.66 11.08
C ALA A 282 -6.69 -13.44 11.25
N ALA A 283 -7.20 -12.25 10.94
CA ALA A 283 -8.62 -11.93 10.89
C ALA A 283 -9.38 -12.87 9.94
N ALA A 284 -8.91 -13.05 8.70
CA ALA A 284 -9.53 -13.99 7.75
C ALA A 284 -9.53 -15.45 8.26
N ARG A 285 -8.52 -15.87 9.04
CA ARG A 285 -8.48 -17.20 9.65
C ARG A 285 -9.45 -17.33 10.82
N ARG A 286 -9.62 -16.28 11.62
CA ARG A 286 -10.59 -16.24 12.71
C ARG A 286 -12.02 -16.25 12.17
N ALA A 287 -12.32 -15.40 11.20
CA ALA A 287 -13.60 -15.40 10.49
C ALA A 287 -13.97 -16.78 9.92
N LYS A 288 -13.01 -17.48 9.30
CA LYS A 288 -13.22 -18.85 8.80
C LYS A 288 -13.41 -19.90 9.90
N ALA A 289 -12.76 -19.73 11.06
CA ALA A 289 -12.93 -20.63 12.20
C ALA A 289 -14.29 -20.42 12.89
N THR A 290 -14.78 -19.19 12.97
CA THR A 290 -16.10 -18.84 13.49
C THR A 290 -17.24 -19.29 12.55
N ALA A 291 -16.99 -19.31 11.24
CA ALA A 291 -17.96 -19.75 10.22
C ALA A 291 -18.01 -21.28 9.99
N ALA A 292 -17.13 -22.06 10.61
CA ALA A 292 -17.20 -23.52 10.51
C ALA A 292 -18.31 -24.06 11.44
N PRO A 293 -19.26 -24.89 10.94
CA PRO A 293 -20.28 -25.48 11.81
C PRO A 293 -19.60 -26.40 12.81
N SER A 294 -19.94 -26.22 14.08
CA SER A 294 -19.48 -27.02 15.22
C SER A 294 -19.61 -28.51 14.89
N PRO A 295 -18.60 -29.36 15.17
CA PRO A 295 -18.73 -30.80 14.96
C PRO A 295 -19.90 -31.30 15.80
N ALA A 296 -20.83 -31.99 15.13
CA ALA A 296 -22.07 -32.48 15.68
C ALA A 296 -21.87 -33.14 17.06
N THR A 297 -22.64 -32.68 18.03
CA THR A 297 -22.82 -33.30 19.34
C THR A 297 -23.08 -34.80 19.14
N PRO A 298 -22.35 -35.72 19.81
CA PRO A 298 -22.66 -37.14 19.73
C PRO A 298 -24.08 -37.36 20.25
N ALA A 299 -24.90 -38.04 19.46
CA ALA A 299 -26.29 -38.35 19.77
C ALA A 299 -26.39 -39.07 21.13
N PRO A 300 -27.43 -38.79 21.94
CA PRO A 300 -27.62 -39.46 23.21
C PRO A 300 -27.83 -40.95 22.99
N ALA A 301 -27.07 -41.77 23.72
CA ALA A 301 -27.16 -43.22 23.69
C ALA A 301 -28.60 -43.69 23.98
N ALA A 302 -29.09 -44.61 23.16
CA ALA A 302 -30.40 -45.23 23.33
C ALA A 302 -30.52 -45.92 24.72
N PRO A 303 -31.68 -45.84 25.38
CA PRO A 303 -31.89 -46.50 26.66
C PRO A 303 -31.83 -48.03 26.50
N SER A 304 -31.06 -48.68 27.38
CA SER A 304 -30.97 -50.15 27.49
C SER A 304 -32.36 -50.79 27.66
N PRO A 305 -32.59 -51.97 27.05
CA PRO A 305 -33.85 -52.70 27.23
C PRO A 305 -33.98 -53.23 28.66
N ALA A 306 -35.17 -53.08 29.22
CA ALA A 306 -35.54 -53.58 30.54
C ALA A 306 -35.41 -55.10 30.62
N ALA A 307 -34.86 -55.58 31.74
CA ALA A 307 -34.74 -56.99 32.08
C ALA A 307 -36.13 -57.67 32.25
N PRO A 308 -36.27 -58.96 31.89
CA PRO A 308 -37.53 -59.66 32.01
C PRO A 308 -37.88 -59.97 33.48
N ALA A 309 -39.16 -59.81 33.82
CA ALA A 309 -39.73 -60.13 35.11
C ALA A 309 -39.63 -61.64 35.40
N MET A 310 -39.09 -61.98 36.57
CA MET A 310 -39.15 -63.34 37.13
C MET A 310 -40.57 -63.60 37.67
N PRO A 311 -41.15 -64.78 37.46
CA PRO A 311 -42.44 -65.15 38.02
C PRO A 311 -42.32 -65.54 39.49
N LEU A 312 -43.28 -65.07 40.29
CA LEU A 312 -43.59 -65.51 41.65
C LEU A 312 -44.43 -66.79 41.58
N GLU A 313 -43.88 -67.93 42.00
CA GLU A 313 -44.53 -69.10 42.65
C GLU A 313 -43.36 -69.94 43.25
N GLY A 314 -43.39 -70.59 44.41
CA GLY A 314 -44.35 -70.83 45.49
C GLY A 314 -43.61 -71.66 46.54
#